data_AF-A0AAW8RZR4-F1
#
_entry.id   AF-A0AAW8RZR4-F1
#
_cell.length_a   1.000
_cell.length_b   1.000
_cell.length_c   1.000
_cell.angle_alpha   90.00
_cell.angle_beta   90.00
_cell.angle_gamma   90.00
#
_symmetry.space_group_name_H-M   'P 1'
#
loop_
_entity.id
_entity.type
_entity.pdbx_description
1 polymer ?
#
loop_
_entity_poly.entity_id
_entity_poly.type
_entity_poly.pdbx_seq_one_letter_code
_entity_poly.pdbx_strand_id
1 'polypeptide(L)' 'MDKDTFEKNFSKMLDRFDEMYDQEENYLRNAEAIQNTMPDSSELERMIALQSTISRERTDNLIRVALKEFLVNE' A
#
# COMPACT_ATOMS: atom_id res chain seq x y z
N MET A 1 0.34 1.69 -27.06
CA MET A 1 1.61 2.14 -26.44
C MET A 1 2.71 1.20 -26.91
N ASP A 2 3.90 1.69 -27.25
CA ASP A 2 5.04 0.80 -27.49
C ASP A 2 5.59 0.23 -26.17
N LYS A 3 6.35 -0.87 -26.26
CA LYS A 3 6.82 -1.62 -25.08
C LYS A 3 7.76 -0.79 -24.19
N ASP A 4 8.67 -0.03 -24.78
CA ASP A 4 9.67 0.74 -24.04
C ASP A 4 9.01 1.91 -23.27
N THR A 5 8.01 2.54 -23.89
CA THR A 5 7.18 3.56 -23.26
C THR A 5 6.35 2.99 -22.10
N PHE A 6 5.80 1.78 -22.26
CA PHE A 6 5.08 1.09 -21.18
C PHE A 6 6.00 0.78 -20.00
N GLU A 7 7.16 0.16 -20.23
CA GLU A 7 8.10 -0.21 -19.18
C GLU A 7 8.60 1.02 -18.40
N LYS A 8 8.90 2.13 -19.08
CA LYS A 8 9.32 3.37 -18.45
C LYS A 8 8.22 4.00 -17.59
N ASN A 9 6.98 4.01 -18.07
CA ASN A 9 5.85 4.55 -17.31
C ASN A 9 5.50 3.65 -16.12
N PHE A 10 5.60 2.34 -16.29
CA PHE A 10 5.40 1.37 -15.22
C PHE A 10 6.45 1.51 -14.11
N SER A 11 7.73 1.65 -14.46
CA SER A 11 8.78 1.86 -13.45
C SER A 11 8.55 3.15 -12.64
N LYS A 12 8.22 4.26 -13.31
CA LYS A 12 7.86 5.52 -12.63
C LYS A 12 6.61 5.44 -11.77
N MET A 13 5.68 4.55 -12.13
CA MET A 13 4.48 4.29 -11.33
C MET A 13 4.83 3.55 -10.04
N LEU A 14 5.71 2.54 -10.12
CA LEU A 14 6.21 1.84 -8.94
C LEU A 14 6.98 2.77 -8.00
N ASP A 15 7.87 3.63 -8.54
CA ASP A 15 8.62 4.59 -7.71
C ASP A 15 7.68 5.53 -6.93
N ARG A 16 6.64 6.07 -7.59
CA ARG A 16 5.62 6.91 -6.94
C ARG A 16 4.80 6.13 -5.92
N PHE A 17 4.52 4.86 -6.19
CA PHE A 17 3.79 4.00 -5.27
C PHE A 17 4.57 3.76 -3.98
N ASP A 18 5.89 3.51 -4.07
CA ASP A 18 6.75 3.34 -2.91
C ASP A 18 6.80 4.62 -2.06
N GLU A 19 6.90 5.80 -2.70
CA GLU A 19 6.87 7.11 -2.03
C GLU A 19 5.53 7.39 -1.30
N MET A 20 4.40 6.94 -1.85
CA MET A 20 3.08 7.13 -1.24
C MET A 20 2.89 6.28 0.03
N TYR A 21 3.58 5.15 0.12
CA TYR A 21 3.33 4.18 1.18
C TYR A 21 4.33 4.25 2.33
N ASP A 22 5.59 4.59 2.07
CA ASP A 22 6.66 4.69 3.09
C ASP A 22 6.52 5.89 4.06
N GLN A 23 5.32 6.42 4.22
CA GLN A 23 5.05 7.50 5.16
C GLN A 23 4.81 6.92 6.57
N GLU A 24 5.67 7.32 7.52
CA GLU A 24 5.60 6.99 8.96
C GLU A 24 4.19 7.19 9.55
N GLU A 25 3.45 8.16 9.03
CA GLU A 25 2.06 8.46 9.40
C GLU A 25 1.08 7.30 9.12
N ASN A 26 1.23 6.57 8.00
CA ASN A 26 0.38 5.42 7.67
C ASN A 26 0.60 4.27 8.66
N TYR A 27 1.85 4.05 9.05
CA TYR A 27 2.20 3.03 10.03
C TYR A 27 1.59 3.35 11.39
N LEU A 28 1.76 4.58 11.87
CA LEU A 28 1.23 5.03 13.18
C LEU A 28 -0.29 4.94 13.24
N ARG A 29 -0.99 5.38 12.18
CA ARG A 29 -2.46 5.27 12.08
C ARG A 29 -2.93 3.81 12.18
N ASN A 30 -2.27 2.89 11.48
CA ASN A 30 -2.64 1.48 11.48
C ASN A 30 -2.32 0.81 12.84
N ALA A 31 -1.22 1.20 13.48
CA ALA A 31 -0.86 0.71 14.81
C ALA A 31 -1.92 1.14 15.86
N GLU A 32 -2.32 2.41 15.84
CA GLU A 32 -3.36 2.93 16.74
C GLU A 32 -4.73 2.25 16.51
N ALA A 33 -5.11 2.05 15.25
CA ALA A 33 -6.35 1.35 14.91
C ALA A 33 -6.39 -0.10 15.43
N ILE A 34 -5.26 -0.81 15.36
CA ILE A 34 -5.16 -2.19 15.87
C ILE A 34 -5.18 -2.23 17.40
N GLN A 35 -4.50 -1.29 18.05
CA GLN A 35 -4.55 -1.17 19.50
C GLN A 35 -5.99 -0.94 19.99
N ASN A 36 -6.76 -0.11 19.29
CA ASN A 36 -8.15 0.19 19.64
C ASN A 36 -9.13 -0.95 19.33
N THR A 37 -8.88 -1.74 18.29
CA THR A 37 -9.77 -2.84 17.88
C THR A 37 -9.45 -4.17 18.57
N MET A 38 -8.22 -4.35 19.04
CA MET A 38 -7.74 -5.58 19.69
C MET A 38 -7.03 -5.28 21.03
N PRO A 39 -7.68 -4.61 22.00
CA PRO A 39 -7.03 -4.16 23.23
C PRO A 39 -6.50 -5.32 24.09
N ASP A 40 -7.21 -6.44 24.11
CA ASP A 40 -6.89 -7.60 24.97
C ASP A 40 -5.98 -8.64 24.31
N SER A 41 -5.58 -8.41 23.05
CA SER A 41 -4.71 -9.33 22.32
C SER A 41 -3.26 -9.27 22.80
N SER A 42 -2.48 -10.30 22.49
CA SER A 42 -1.04 -10.28 22.72
C SER A 42 -0.34 -9.32 21.75
N GLU A 43 0.87 -8.88 22.12
CA GLU A 43 1.69 -8.04 21.23
C GLU A 43 1.97 -8.72 19.89
N LEU A 44 2.25 -10.02 19.90
CA LEU A 44 2.49 -10.81 18.69
C LEU A 44 1.27 -10.80 17.75
N GLU A 45 0.06 -10.99 18.29
CA GLU A 45 -1.16 -10.96 17.50
C GLU A 45 -1.41 -9.58 16.87
N ARG A 46 -1.16 -8.51 17.63
CA ARG A 46 -1.24 -7.13 17.10
C ARG A 46 -0.22 -6.88 16.00
N MET A 47 1.02 -7.37 16.14
CA MET A 47 2.06 -7.23 15.11
C MET A 47 1.69 -7.96 13.82
N ILE A 48 1.15 -9.18 13.92
CA ILE A 48 0.69 -9.95 12.76
C ILE A 48 -0.48 -9.22 12.08
N ALA A 49 -1.45 -8.73 12.85
CA ALA A 49 -2.56 -7.95 12.32
C ALA A 49 -2.08 -6.65 11.64
N LEU A 50 -1.05 -6.00 12.19
CA LEU A 50 -0.47 -4.77 11.64
C LEU A 50 0.21 -5.03 10.31
N GLN A 51 1.07 -6.04 10.22
CA GLN A 51 1.69 -6.43 8.97
C GLN A 51 0.67 -6.83 7.90
N SER A 52 -0.37 -7.57 8.28
CA SER A 52 -1.44 -7.96 7.37
C SER A 52 -2.21 -6.75 6.83
N THR A 53 -2.58 -5.82 7.71
CA THR A 53 -3.29 -4.58 7.35
C THR A 53 -2.44 -3.73 6.42
N ILE A 54 -1.16 -3.53 6.76
CA ILE A 54 -0.21 -2.80 5.94
C ILE A 54 -0.07 -3.43 4.55
N SER A 55 0.13 -4.74 4.49
CA SER A 55 0.28 -5.45 3.21
C SER A 55 -0.96 -5.33 2.33
N ARG A 56 -2.15 -5.34 2.94
CA ARG A 56 -3.41 -5.17 2.22
C ARG A 56 -3.56 -3.76 1.67
N GLU A 57 -3.33 -2.74 2.48
CA GLU A 57 -3.39 -1.34 2.04
C GLU A 57 -2.38 -1.07 0.91
N ARG A 58 -1.16 -1.61 1.01
CA ARG A 58 -0.17 -1.56 -0.09
C ARG A 58 -0.74 -2.14 -1.38
N THR A 59 -1.26 -3.36 -1.30
CA THR A 59 -1.78 -4.07 -2.47
C THR A 59 -2.95 -3.31 -3.11
N ASP A 60 -3.89 -2.84 -2.29
CA ASP A 60 -5.06 -2.11 -2.78
C ASP A 60 -4.66 -0.77 -3.41
N ASN A 61 -3.69 -0.06 -2.83
CA ASN A 61 -3.18 1.18 -3.40
C ASN A 61 -2.44 0.95 -4.73
N LEU A 62 -1.62 -0.11 -4.81
CA LEU A 62 -0.94 -0.47 -6.05
C LEU A 62 -1.95 -0.76 -7.17
N ILE A 63 -2.99 -1.55 -6.86
CA ILE A 63 -4.07 -1.84 -7.80
C ILE A 63 -4.75 -0.54 -8.24
N ARG A 64 -5.12 0.34 -7.30
CA ARG A 64 -5.78 1.63 -7.65
C ARG A 64 -4.93 2.50 -8.56
N VAL A 65 -3.64 2.62 -8.28
CA VAL A 65 -2.72 3.40 -9.12
C VAL A 65 -2.61 2.75 -10.50
N ALA A 66 -2.42 1.43 -10.57
CA ALA A 66 -2.36 0.70 -11.83
C ALA A 66 -3.65 0.85 -12.65
N LEU A 67 -4.83 0.72 -12.04
CA LEU A 67 -6.12 0.93 -12.69
C LEU A 67 -6.22 2.35 -13.27
N LYS A 68 -5.89 3.38 -12.48
CA LYS A 68 -5.95 4.78 -12.92
C LYS A 68 -5.01 5.09 -14.09
N GLU A 69 -3.78 4.57 -14.04
CA GLU A 69 -2.76 4.93 -15.02
C GLU A 69 -2.88 4.12 -16.31
N PHE A 70 -3.27 2.85 -16.22
CA PHE A 70 -3.23 1.92 -17.35
C PHE A 70 -4.60 1.54 -17.92
N LEU A 71 -5.67 1.57 -17.12
CA LEU A 71 -6.99 1.08 -17.56
C LEU A 71 -8.02 2.17 -17.81
N VAL A 72 -7.80 3.39 -17.30
CA VAL A 72 -8.68 4.55 -17.58
C VAL A 72 -8.20 5.37 -18.79
N ASN A 73 -6.99 5.11 -19.28
CA ASN A 73 -6.38 5.80 -20.43
C ASN A 73 -6.38 4.96 -21.74
N GLU A 74 -7.21 3.93 -21.85
CA GLU A 74 -7.51 3.25 -23.12
C GLU A 74 -8.72 3.87 -23.83
#